data_AF-A0A1G3Y1N1-F1
#
_entry.id   AF-A0A1G3Y1N1-F1
#
_cell.length_a   1.000
_cell.length_b   1.000
_cell.length_c   1.000
_cell.angle_alpha   90.00
_cell.angle_beta   90.00
_cell.angle_gamma   90.00
#
_symmetry.space_group_name_H-M   'P 1'
#
loop_
_entity.id
_entity.type
_entity.pdbx_description
1 polymer ?
#
loop_
_entity_poly.entity_id
_entity_poly.type
_entity_poly.pdbx_seq_one_letter_code
_entity_poly.pdbx_strand_id
1 'polypeptide(L)'
;MNHKKMLLATLLAASSFAVQSAHAAPNWIGTADYTAGSTEMDEDVVGPFSTYDFGTGVVLMETTSVVGNVTNLNGYFQSFVTNHELDSVLVPANNLNATYELTVVASFSQATTQVDLTTASTVIQNGGSFTIYRDTTPDRDYTTDSGFTNGDVIMSGIITGGGGVAATFGSAIFGANDITVQVTSFDAAVFEPDTIASANGIFTLRLGNSADASFLGSVNSVLGNSAGAGDYKFAADGYATLAVPEAETYAMMLAGLGLVGFMARRRARMSA
;
A
#
# COMPACT_ATOMS: atom_id res chain seq x y z
N MET A 1 -4.33 -53.53 4.03
CA MET A 1 -5.58 -52.98 3.47
C MET A 1 -6.22 -52.21 4.64
N ASN A 2 -6.32 -50.88 4.78
CA ASN A 2 -6.40 -49.75 3.87
C ASN A 2 -5.99 -48.43 4.56
N HIS A 3 -4.72 -48.01 4.48
CA HIS A 3 -4.29 -46.68 4.98
C HIS A 3 -3.38 -45.92 3.98
N LYS A 4 -3.53 -46.16 2.67
CA LYS A 4 -2.64 -45.58 1.64
C LYS A 4 -3.35 -44.74 0.56
N LYS A 5 -4.59 -44.28 0.78
CA LYS A 5 -5.33 -43.53 -0.25
C LYS A 5 -5.75 -42.10 0.12
N MET A 6 -5.33 -41.57 1.28
CA MET A 6 -5.73 -40.23 1.74
C MET A 6 -4.56 -39.24 1.88
N LEU A 7 -3.43 -39.50 1.18
CA LEU A 7 -2.28 -38.58 1.15
C LEU A 7 -1.93 -38.08 -0.25
N LEU A 8 -2.68 -38.50 -1.28
CA LEU A 8 -2.39 -38.16 -2.68
C LEU A 8 -3.40 -37.16 -3.29
N ALA A 9 -4.47 -36.82 -2.56
CA ALA A 9 -5.47 -35.84 -2.99
C ALA A 9 -5.15 -34.40 -2.52
N THR A 10 -4.32 -34.23 -1.49
CA THR A 10 -3.90 -32.92 -0.98
C THR A 10 -2.65 -32.36 -1.64
N LEU A 11 -1.86 -33.20 -2.35
CA LEU A 11 -0.68 -32.74 -3.09
C LEU A 11 -0.97 -32.36 -4.55
N LEU A 12 -2.16 -32.73 -5.08
CA LEU A 12 -2.59 -32.39 -6.44
C LEU A 12 -3.46 -31.12 -6.51
N ALA A 13 -3.85 -30.54 -5.38
CA ALA A 13 -4.49 -29.22 -5.33
C ALA A 13 -3.45 -28.07 -5.39
N ALA A 14 -2.16 -28.39 -5.32
CA ALA A 14 -1.07 -27.42 -5.37
C ALA A 14 -0.42 -27.28 -6.77
N SER A 15 -0.89 -28.01 -7.79
CA SER A 15 -0.27 -28.02 -9.13
C SER A 15 -1.09 -27.35 -10.24
N SER A 16 -2.20 -26.69 -9.92
CA SER A 16 -2.96 -25.86 -10.88
C SER A 16 -2.66 -24.35 -10.79
N PHE A 17 -1.66 -23.93 -10.01
CA PHE A 17 -1.17 -22.53 -9.96
C PHE A 17 0.11 -22.30 -10.78
N ALA A 18 0.38 -23.13 -11.79
CA ALA A 18 1.34 -22.79 -12.83
C ALA A 18 0.63 -22.06 -13.99
N VAL A 19 -0.16 -21.03 -13.66
CA VAL A 19 -0.32 -19.93 -14.62
C VAL A 19 0.98 -19.16 -14.51
N GLN A 20 1.72 -19.13 -15.60
CA GLN A 20 2.94 -18.34 -15.73
C GLN A 20 2.70 -16.95 -15.15
N SER A 21 3.64 -16.55 -14.30
CA SER A 21 3.78 -15.26 -13.65
C SER A 21 3.25 -14.13 -14.53
N ALA A 22 2.24 -13.40 -14.06
CA ALA A 22 2.16 -12.00 -14.44
C ALA A 22 3.51 -11.39 -14.07
N HIS A 23 4.25 -10.89 -15.05
CA HIS A 23 5.47 -10.14 -14.77
C HIS A 23 5.03 -8.94 -13.93
N ALA A 24 5.49 -8.85 -12.68
CA ALA A 24 5.21 -7.69 -11.86
C ALA A 24 5.68 -6.44 -12.61
N ALA A 25 4.83 -5.40 -12.62
CA ALA A 25 5.17 -4.11 -13.21
C ALA A 25 6.54 -3.64 -12.69
N PRO A 26 7.42 -3.12 -13.57
CA PRO A 26 8.72 -2.65 -13.12
C PRO A 26 8.56 -1.45 -12.18
N ASN A 27 9.47 -1.34 -11.21
CA ASN A 27 9.49 -0.20 -10.31
C ASN A 27 9.67 1.09 -11.11
N TRP A 28 8.93 2.12 -10.72
CA TRP A 28 9.21 3.48 -11.16
C TRP A 28 10.52 3.91 -10.50
N ILE A 29 11.42 4.47 -11.29
CA ILE A 29 12.67 5.06 -10.82
C ILE A 29 12.70 6.48 -11.38
N GLY A 30 12.67 7.46 -10.49
CA GLY A 30 12.64 8.86 -10.90
C GLY A 30 13.01 9.82 -9.79
N THR A 31 12.85 11.09 -10.07
CA THR A 31 13.12 12.22 -9.17
C THR A 31 11.82 12.91 -8.76
N ALA A 32 11.82 13.48 -7.57
CA ALA A 32 10.78 14.37 -7.07
C ALA A 32 11.39 15.74 -6.75
N ASP A 33 10.91 16.80 -7.42
CA ASP A 33 11.22 18.18 -7.09
C ASP A 33 10.15 18.72 -6.14
N TYR A 34 10.43 18.64 -4.83
CA TYR A 34 9.49 19.15 -3.83
C TYR A 34 9.50 20.68 -3.73
N THR A 35 10.42 21.38 -4.41
CA THR A 35 10.39 22.85 -4.51
C THR A 35 9.38 23.32 -5.56
N ALA A 36 8.90 22.43 -6.43
CA ALA A 36 7.99 22.78 -7.52
C ALA A 36 6.67 23.37 -7.00
N GLY A 37 6.45 24.67 -7.20
CA GLY A 37 5.24 25.35 -6.73
C GLY A 37 5.26 25.76 -5.25
N SER A 38 6.34 25.48 -4.52
CA SER A 38 6.60 26.09 -3.21
C SER A 38 7.04 27.55 -3.38
N THR A 39 6.72 28.40 -2.41
CA THR A 39 7.18 29.80 -2.39
C THR A 39 8.41 29.99 -1.51
N GLU A 40 8.60 29.06 -0.58
CA GLU A 40 9.62 29.03 0.45
C GLU A 40 10.95 28.56 -0.15
N MET A 41 10.90 27.63 -1.12
CA MET A 41 12.04 27.10 -1.88
C MET A 41 13.11 26.46 -0.98
N ASP A 42 12.72 25.95 0.18
CA ASP A 42 13.60 25.29 1.14
C ASP A 42 13.37 23.76 1.22
N GLU A 43 12.55 23.21 0.33
CA GLU A 43 12.38 21.78 0.11
C GLU A 43 13.51 21.18 -0.72
N ASP A 44 13.47 19.86 -0.90
CA ASP A 44 14.51 19.12 -1.61
C ASP A 44 14.10 18.72 -3.04
N VAL A 45 15.09 18.62 -3.91
CA VAL A 45 15.00 17.79 -5.12
C VAL A 45 15.62 16.44 -4.79
N VAL A 46 14.83 15.38 -4.84
CA VAL A 46 15.19 14.05 -4.35
C VAL A 46 15.14 13.04 -5.48
N GLY A 47 16.21 12.24 -5.63
CA GLY A 47 16.21 11.09 -6.51
C GLY A 47 17.59 10.77 -7.12
N PRO A 48 17.69 9.70 -7.92
CA PRO A 48 16.61 8.78 -8.25
C PRO A 48 16.15 7.93 -7.05
N PHE A 49 14.85 7.65 -6.94
CA PHE A 49 14.26 6.76 -5.94
C PHE A 49 13.11 5.94 -6.53
N SER A 50 12.70 4.89 -5.84
CA SER A 50 11.54 4.05 -6.20
C SER A 50 10.58 3.80 -5.05
N THR A 51 11.03 4.04 -3.82
CA THR A 51 10.29 3.67 -2.61
C THR A 51 10.21 4.84 -1.64
N TYR A 52 9.04 4.98 -1.04
CA TYR A 52 8.83 5.77 0.17
C TYR A 52 8.88 4.84 1.38
N ASP A 53 9.73 5.16 2.35
CA ASP A 53 9.67 4.59 3.68
C ASP A 53 8.83 5.52 4.58
N PHE A 54 7.94 4.93 5.37
CA PHE A 54 7.04 5.69 6.23
C PHE A 54 7.50 5.62 7.68
N GLY A 55 7.31 6.72 8.40
CA GLY A 55 7.45 6.72 9.85
C GLY A 55 6.35 5.91 10.52
N THR A 56 6.48 5.76 11.84
CA THR A 56 5.41 5.21 12.67
C THR A 56 4.16 6.08 12.54
N GLY A 57 3.11 5.48 11.99
CA GLY A 57 1.77 6.04 11.84
C GLY A 57 0.75 5.35 12.74
N VAL A 58 -0.51 5.73 12.57
CA VAL A 58 -1.65 5.13 13.27
C VAL A 58 -2.70 4.66 12.28
N VAL A 59 -3.26 3.47 12.55
CA VAL A 59 -4.47 2.97 11.90
C VAL A 59 -5.58 2.88 12.94
N LEU A 60 -6.68 3.58 12.70
CA LEU A 60 -7.95 3.37 13.39
C LEU A 60 -8.81 2.41 12.57
N MET A 61 -9.27 1.32 13.18
CA MET A 61 -10.25 0.41 12.58
C MET A 61 -11.53 0.39 13.38
N GLU A 62 -12.63 0.68 12.70
CA GLU A 62 -13.98 0.71 13.26
C GLU A 62 -14.77 -0.48 12.71
N THR A 63 -15.36 -1.28 13.60
CA THR A 63 -16.15 -2.43 13.17
C THR A 63 -17.50 -1.97 12.61
N THR A 64 -17.77 -2.29 11.34
CA THR A 64 -19.04 -1.93 10.69
C THR A 64 -20.08 -3.04 10.79
N SER A 65 -19.65 -4.30 10.70
CA SER A 65 -20.54 -5.46 10.85
C SER A 65 -19.76 -6.74 11.14
N VAL A 66 -20.45 -7.70 11.74
CA VAL A 66 -19.95 -9.08 11.91
C VAL A 66 -20.96 -10.02 11.27
N VAL A 67 -20.51 -10.81 10.29
CA VAL A 67 -21.34 -11.79 9.56
C VAL A 67 -20.66 -13.15 9.64
N GLY A 68 -21.16 -14.01 10.52
CA GLY A 68 -20.51 -15.28 10.82
C GLY A 68 -19.11 -15.04 11.41
N ASN A 69 -18.08 -15.58 10.77
CA ASN A 69 -16.67 -15.43 11.19
C ASN A 69 -15.95 -14.27 10.49
N VAL A 70 -16.69 -13.43 9.76
CA VAL A 70 -16.15 -12.27 9.05
C VAL A 70 -16.48 -11.00 9.81
N THR A 71 -15.45 -10.23 10.15
CA THR A 71 -15.58 -8.87 10.69
C THR A 71 -15.26 -7.88 9.58
N ASN A 72 -16.23 -7.03 9.22
CA ASN A 72 -16.01 -5.95 8.26
C ASN A 72 -15.66 -4.67 9.05
N LEU A 73 -14.66 -3.96 8.57
CA LEU A 73 -14.09 -2.78 9.22
C LEU A 73 -13.95 -1.63 8.22
N ASN A 74 -14.15 -0.42 8.69
CA ASN A 74 -13.60 0.77 8.06
C ASN A 74 -12.26 1.07 8.70
N GLY A 75 -11.27 1.43 7.89
CA GLY A 75 -9.93 1.77 8.31
C GLY A 75 -9.56 3.18 7.91
N TYR A 76 -8.89 3.89 8.81
CA TYR A 76 -8.36 5.23 8.61
C TYR A 76 -6.89 5.20 9.01
N PHE A 77 -6.02 5.72 8.15
CA PHE A 77 -4.56 5.69 8.33
C PHE A 77 -4.00 7.09 8.16
N GLN A 78 -3.04 7.43 9.01
CA GLN A 78 -2.18 8.59 8.82
C GLN A 78 -0.74 8.27 9.22
N SER A 79 0.20 8.72 8.41
CA SER A 79 1.64 8.68 8.66
C SER A 79 2.35 9.79 7.88
N PHE A 80 3.66 9.70 7.77
CA PHE A 80 4.52 10.60 7.00
C PHE A 80 5.69 9.83 6.41
N VAL A 81 6.31 10.36 5.35
CA VAL A 81 7.52 9.81 4.75
C VAL A 81 8.72 10.17 5.62
N THR A 82 9.49 9.18 6.02
CA THR A 82 10.79 9.37 6.69
C THR A 82 11.91 9.44 5.68
N ASN A 83 11.85 8.60 4.64
CA ASN A 83 12.96 8.42 3.72
C ASN A 83 12.48 8.08 2.30
N HIS A 84 13.34 8.39 1.33
CA HIS A 84 13.26 7.88 -0.03
C HIS A 84 14.33 6.82 -0.20
N GLU A 85 14.03 5.77 -0.95
CA GLU A 85 14.99 4.69 -1.19
C GLU A 85 15.05 4.28 -2.66
N LEU A 86 16.24 3.87 -3.08
CA LEU A 86 16.50 3.15 -4.33
C LEU A 86 17.25 1.87 -4.00
N ASP A 87 16.71 0.71 -4.39
CA ASP A 87 17.34 -0.60 -4.13
C ASP A 87 17.68 -0.82 -2.64
N SER A 88 16.80 -0.39 -1.73
CA SER A 88 16.98 -0.42 -0.26
C SER A 88 18.15 0.44 0.25
N VAL A 89 18.62 1.41 -0.55
CA VAL A 89 19.60 2.40 -0.16
C VAL A 89 18.92 3.75 -0.01
N LEU A 90 19.16 4.39 1.13
CA LEU A 90 18.67 5.73 1.43
C LEU A 90 19.11 6.74 0.36
N VAL A 91 18.13 7.49 -0.15
CA VAL A 91 18.32 8.67 -1.01
C VAL A 91 18.09 9.91 -0.13
N PRO A 92 19.10 10.77 0.08
CA PRO A 92 18.98 11.89 1.02
C PRO A 92 17.92 12.93 0.61
N ALA A 93 17.16 13.36 1.60
CA ALA A 93 16.30 14.53 1.57
C ALA A 93 16.53 15.27 2.91
N ASN A 94 17.45 16.23 2.91
CA ASN A 94 17.99 16.82 4.16
C ASN A 94 16.97 17.71 4.89
N ASN A 95 16.03 18.28 4.13
CA ASN A 95 15.03 19.21 4.62
C ASN A 95 13.69 18.51 4.92
N LEU A 96 13.53 17.25 4.49
CA LEU A 96 12.37 16.43 4.80
C LEU A 96 12.19 16.25 6.31
N ASN A 97 10.98 16.52 6.78
CA ASN A 97 10.56 16.59 8.18
C ASN A 97 11.24 17.70 9.00
N ALA A 98 11.98 18.62 8.37
CA ALA A 98 12.65 19.74 9.02
C ALA A 98 12.10 21.10 8.56
N THR A 99 11.97 21.31 7.24
CA THR A 99 11.35 22.52 6.66
C THR A 99 10.03 22.20 5.96
N TYR A 100 9.85 20.97 5.48
CA TYR A 100 8.61 20.48 4.89
C TYR A 100 8.36 19.04 5.31
N GLU A 101 7.17 18.53 5.11
CA GLU A 101 6.83 17.14 5.36
C GLU A 101 6.01 16.55 4.21
N LEU A 102 6.11 15.23 4.05
CA LEU A 102 5.24 14.48 3.17
C LEU A 102 4.33 13.63 4.04
N THR A 103 3.08 14.03 4.19
CA THR A 103 2.10 13.29 4.98
C THR A 103 1.34 12.33 4.08
N VAL A 104 1.05 11.14 4.59
CA VAL A 104 0.29 10.12 3.89
C VAL A 104 -0.94 9.78 4.69
N VAL A 105 -2.08 9.78 4.02
CA VAL A 105 -3.36 9.42 4.61
C VAL A 105 -4.06 8.38 3.75
N ALA A 106 -4.84 7.51 4.37
CA ALA A 106 -5.70 6.59 3.64
C ALA A 106 -7.01 6.33 4.39
N SER A 107 -8.06 6.07 3.61
CA SER A 107 -9.34 5.54 4.11
C SER A 107 -9.67 4.29 3.31
N PHE A 108 -10.00 3.21 3.99
CA PHE A 108 -10.19 1.91 3.35
C PHE A 108 -11.27 1.07 4.03
N SER A 109 -11.70 0.03 3.34
CA SER A 109 -12.58 -0.99 3.86
C SER A 109 -11.87 -2.33 3.85
N GLN A 110 -12.05 -3.08 4.93
CA GLN A 110 -11.35 -4.33 5.17
C GLN A 110 -12.34 -5.39 5.66
N ALA A 111 -12.10 -6.64 5.30
CA ALA A 111 -12.71 -7.79 5.94
C ALA A 111 -11.63 -8.64 6.62
N THR A 112 -11.88 -9.07 7.85
CA THR A 112 -11.08 -10.08 8.52
C THR A 112 -11.86 -11.36 8.70
N THR A 113 -11.27 -12.49 8.36
CA THR A 113 -11.85 -13.82 8.61
C THR A 113 -11.02 -14.50 9.67
N GLN A 114 -11.65 -14.87 10.77
CA GLN A 114 -10.99 -15.62 11.82
C GLN A 114 -10.67 -17.05 11.32
N VAL A 115 -9.39 -17.43 11.35
CA VAL A 115 -8.91 -18.73 10.86
C VAL A 115 -8.78 -19.75 12.00
N ASP A 116 -8.43 -19.28 13.20
CA ASP A 116 -8.47 -20.05 14.45
C ASP A 116 -9.21 -19.26 15.53
N LEU A 117 -9.96 -19.97 16.39
CA LEU A 117 -10.84 -19.40 17.42
C LEU A 117 -10.10 -18.54 18.46
N THR A 118 -8.76 -18.50 18.44
CA THR A 118 -7.97 -17.82 19.46
C THR A 118 -6.83 -16.91 18.99
N THR A 119 -6.30 -17.06 17.77
CA THR A 119 -4.95 -16.54 17.48
C THR A 119 -4.69 -15.92 16.12
N ALA A 120 -5.45 -16.20 15.06
CA ALA A 120 -5.10 -15.71 13.71
C ALA A 120 -6.32 -15.33 12.86
N SER A 121 -6.18 -14.25 12.10
CA SER A 121 -7.15 -13.79 11.11
C SER A 121 -6.48 -13.54 9.77
N THR A 122 -7.15 -13.91 8.68
CA THR A 122 -6.82 -13.45 7.33
C THR A 122 -7.45 -12.09 7.11
N VAL A 123 -6.72 -11.19 6.47
CA VAL A 123 -7.15 -9.85 6.11
C VAL A 123 -7.36 -9.78 4.59
N ILE A 124 -8.45 -9.17 4.16
CA ILE A 124 -8.73 -8.84 2.76
C ILE A 124 -9.04 -7.35 2.71
N GLN A 125 -8.32 -6.61 1.86
CA GLN A 125 -8.61 -5.22 1.58
C GLN A 125 -9.62 -5.12 0.43
N ASN A 126 -10.78 -4.54 0.73
CA ASN A 126 -11.93 -4.49 -0.19
C ASN A 126 -11.92 -3.23 -1.06
N GLY A 127 -11.10 -2.25 -0.71
CA GLY A 127 -10.92 -1.01 -1.47
C GLY A 127 -10.67 0.18 -0.55
N GLY A 128 -10.41 1.34 -1.15
CA GLY A 128 -10.13 2.57 -0.41
C GLY A 128 -9.47 3.63 -1.28
N SER A 129 -8.96 4.66 -0.63
CA SER A 129 -8.19 5.73 -1.25
C SER A 129 -7.00 6.09 -0.39
N PHE A 130 -5.96 6.62 -1.03
CA PHE A 130 -4.82 7.20 -0.35
C PHE A 130 -4.49 8.56 -0.95
N THR A 131 -3.80 9.39 -0.19
CA THR A 131 -3.29 10.68 -0.65
C THR A 131 -1.98 10.99 0.05
N ILE A 132 -1.01 11.52 -0.71
CA ILE A 132 0.22 12.09 -0.20
C ILE A 132 0.13 13.61 -0.38
N TYR A 133 0.33 14.33 0.71
CA TYR A 133 0.42 15.79 0.72
C TYR A 133 1.87 16.20 0.89
N ARG A 134 2.28 17.25 0.19
CA ARG A 134 3.47 18.04 0.55
C ARG A 134 3.00 19.21 1.39
N ASP A 135 3.42 19.25 2.64
CA ASP A 135 3.19 20.38 3.52
C ASP A 135 4.49 21.15 3.74
N THR A 136 4.48 22.46 3.44
CA THR A 136 5.63 23.35 3.63
C THR A 136 5.77 23.82 5.09
N THR A 137 4.88 23.38 5.98
CA THR A 137 4.94 23.62 7.42
C THR A 137 4.91 22.28 8.17
N PRO A 138 6.03 21.86 8.79
CA PRO A 138 6.04 20.60 9.55
C PRO A 138 5.23 20.72 10.85
N ASP A 139 3.95 20.36 10.80
CA ASP A 139 3.02 20.53 11.93
C ASP A 139 2.09 19.33 12.20
N ARG A 140 2.32 18.18 11.56
CA ARG A 140 1.59 16.93 11.88
C ARG A 140 1.57 16.61 13.38
N ASP A 141 0.37 16.37 13.90
CA ASP A 141 0.15 16.00 15.28
C ASP A 141 -0.98 14.96 15.42
N TYR A 142 -0.60 13.76 15.84
CA TYR A 142 -1.52 12.64 16.07
C TYR A 142 -2.44 12.84 17.27
N THR A 143 -2.08 13.70 18.23
CA THR A 143 -2.87 13.95 19.44
C THR A 143 -4.06 14.85 19.14
N THR A 144 -3.83 15.87 18.30
CA THR A 144 -4.85 16.83 17.86
C THR A 144 -5.48 16.44 16.52
N ASP A 145 -4.96 15.41 15.85
CA ASP A 145 -5.42 14.93 14.54
C ASP A 145 -5.38 16.05 13.49
N SER A 146 -4.23 16.72 13.42
CA SER A 146 -3.99 17.89 12.56
C SER A 146 -2.65 17.79 11.82
N GLY A 147 -2.44 18.63 10.80
CA GLY A 147 -1.21 18.67 10.00
C GLY A 147 -1.09 17.61 8.89
N PHE A 148 -2.03 16.65 8.80
CA PHE A 148 -1.93 15.55 7.83
C PHE A 148 -2.55 15.83 6.45
N THR A 149 -3.33 16.90 6.29
CA THR A 149 -4.17 17.14 5.08
C THR A 149 -4.26 18.60 4.64
N ASN A 150 -3.43 19.47 5.21
CA ASN A 150 -3.36 20.92 4.99
C ASN A 150 -2.33 21.33 3.93
N GLY A 151 -1.50 20.40 3.45
CA GLY A 151 -0.56 20.63 2.36
C GLY A 151 -1.17 20.52 0.95
N ASP A 152 -0.32 20.62 -0.06
CA ASP A 152 -0.66 20.40 -1.46
C ASP A 152 -0.74 18.90 -1.76
N VAL A 153 -1.79 18.47 -2.45
CA VAL A 153 -1.89 17.07 -2.93
C VAL A 153 -0.90 16.85 -4.06
N ILE A 154 0.12 16.02 -3.81
CA ILE A 154 1.13 15.67 -4.83
C ILE A 154 0.90 14.28 -5.44
N MET A 155 0.19 13.39 -4.75
CA MET A 155 -0.17 12.07 -5.27
C MET A 155 -1.46 11.57 -4.62
N SER A 156 -2.33 10.94 -5.41
CA SER A 156 -3.52 10.28 -4.90
C SER A 156 -3.91 9.08 -5.74
N GLY A 157 -4.69 8.19 -5.13
CA GLY A 157 -5.08 6.97 -5.80
C GLY A 157 -6.11 6.16 -5.04
N ILE A 158 -6.38 4.98 -5.58
CA ILE A 158 -7.33 4.03 -5.02
C ILE A 158 -6.59 2.77 -4.59
N ILE A 159 -7.01 2.21 -3.45
CA ILE A 159 -6.58 0.89 -3.01
C ILE A 159 -7.40 -0.11 -3.83
N THR A 160 -6.72 -0.91 -4.65
CA THR A 160 -7.36 -1.86 -5.58
C THR A 160 -7.36 -3.28 -5.04
N GLY A 161 -6.53 -3.56 -4.05
CA GLY A 161 -6.49 -4.84 -3.38
C GLY A 161 -5.44 -4.89 -2.29
N GLY A 162 -5.30 -6.06 -1.72
CA GLY A 162 -4.37 -6.32 -0.64
C GLY A 162 -4.87 -7.45 0.24
N GLY A 163 -3.96 -7.96 1.04
CA GLY A 163 -4.26 -9.02 1.98
C GLY A 163 -3.19 -9.11 3.05
N GLY A 164 -3.52 -9.81 4.12
CA GLY A 164 -2.63 -9.85 5.26
C GLY A 164 -3.00 -10.91 6.26
N VAL A 165 -2.23 -10.93 7.34
CA VAL A 165 -2.47 -11.76 8.50
C VAL A 165 -2.37 -10.91 9.75
N ALA A 166 -3.23 -11.19 10.72
CA ALA A 166 -3.13 -10.65 12.06
C ALA A 166 -3.14 -11.80 13.06
N ALA A 167 -2.26 -11.74 14.06
CA ALA A 167 -2.15 -12.73 15.10
C ALA A 167 -2.13 -12.13 16.51
N THR A 168 -2.77 -12.81 17.44
CA THR A 168 -2.87 -12.40 18.85
C THR A 168 -1.81 -13.11 19.69
N PHE A 169 -1.05 -12.32 20.45
CA PHE A 169 -0.01 -12.77 21.37
C PHE A 169 -0.28 -12.22 22.77
N GLY A 170 -0.95 -13.02 23.61
CA GLY A 170 -1.43 -12.53 24.91
C GLY A 170 -2.47 -11.43 24.73
N SER A 171 -2.17 -10.22 25.22
CA SER A 171 -3.02 -9.04 25.03
C SER A 171 -2.66 -8.19 23.82
N ALA A 172 -1.59 -8.54 23.09
CA ALA A 172 -1.13 -7.80 21.93
C ALA A 172 -1.62 -8.44 20.63
N ILE A 173 -1.77 -7.62 19.59
CA ILE A 173 -2.02 -8.07 18.22
C ILE A 173 -0.86 -7.59 17.35
N PHE A 174 -0.36 -8.47 16.49
CA PHE A 174 0.58 -8.13 15.44
C PHE A 174 0.01 -8.52 14.09
N GLY A 175 0.08 -7.63 13.10
CA GLY A 175 -0.35 -7.91 11.74
C GLY A 175 0.68 -7.48 10.71
N ALA A 176 0.56 -8.06 9.53
CA ALA A 176 1.28 -7.65 8.33
C ALA A 176 0.30 -7.65 7.16
N ASN A 177 0.31 -6.57 6.38
CA ASN A 177 -0.56 -6.38 5.22
C ASN A 177 0.30 -6.01 4.01
N ASP A 178 -0.04 -6.62 2.88
CA ASP A 178 0.35 -6.19 1.55
C ASP A 178 -0.83 -5.44 0.93
N ILE A 179 -0.58 -4.27 0.35
CA ILE A 179 -1.59 -3.40 -0.25
C ILE A 179 -1.14 -3.04 -1.65
N THR A 180 -2.04 -3.23 -2.62
CA THR A 180 -1.86 -2.76 -3.99
C THR A 180 -2.72 -1.52 -4.20
N VAL A 181 -2.10 -0.48 -4.77
CA VAL A 181 -2.80 0.76 -5.12
C VAL A 181 -2.61 1.10 -6.59
N GLN A 182 -3.64 1.71 -7.17
CA GLN A 182 -3.55 2.40 -8.44
C GLN A 182 -3.37 3.89 -8.16
N VAL A 183 -2.33 4.50 -8.72
CA VAL A 183 -2.15 5.96 -8.70
C VAL A 183 -3.07 6.55 -9.77
N THR A 184 -3.99 7.41 -9.35
CA THR A 184 -4.95 8.05 -10.26
C THR A 184 -4.57 9.48 -10.59
N SER A 185 -3.77 10.12 -9.75
CA SER A 185 -3.26 11.47 -9.95
C SER A 185 -1.91 11.62 -9.27
N PHE A 186 -1.00 12.35 -9.91
CA PHE A 186 0.21 12.89 -9.28
C PHE A 186 0.56 14.22 -9.95
N ASP A 187 1.32 15.06 -9.26
CA ASP A 187 1.79 16.33 -9.81
C ASP A 187 3.02 16.09 -10.71
N ALA A 188 2.85 16.27 -12.02
CA ALA A 188 3.93 16.12 -13.00
C ALA A 188 4.99 17.24 -12.92
N ALA A 189 4.74 18.33 -12.19
CA ALA A 189 5.78 19.30 -11.87
C ALA A 189 6.69 18.79 -10.74
N VAL A 190 6.17 17.91 -9.87
CA VAL A 190 6.94 17.29 -8.79
C VAL A 190 7.66 16.04 -9.31
N PHE A 191 6.99 15.15 -10.03
CA PHE A 191 7.54 13.83 -10.38
C PHE A 191 8.03 13.72 -11.82
N GLU A 192 9.26 13.24 -12.01
CA GLU A 192 9.86 12.93 -13.31
C GLU A 192 10.53 11.54 -13.27
N PRO A 193 10.21 10.59 -14.18
CA PRO A 193 9.24 10.72 -15.27
C PRO A 193 7.79 10.68 -14.80
N ASP A 194 6.90 11.33 -15.56
CA ASP A 194 5.45 11.40 -15.34
C ASP A 194 4.71 10.08 -15.67
N THR A 195 5.24 8.96 -15.17
CA THR A 195 4.82 7.60 -15.54
C THR A 195 4.43 6.75 -14.35
N ILE A 196 4.27 7.32 -13.16
CA ILE A 196 3.80 6.59 -11.97
C ILE A 196 2.36 6.13 -12.23
N ALA A 197 2.10 4.82 -12.09
CA ALA A 197 0.79 4.24 -12.34
C ALA A 197 0.22 3.44 -11.17
N SER A 198 1.09 2.86 -10.35
CA SER A 198 0.69 2.05 -9.20
C SER A 198 1.75 2.10 -8.12
N ALA A 199 1.41 1.56 -6.96
CA ALA A 199 2.38 1.23 -5.93
C ALA A 199 1.95 -0.03 -5.20
N ASN A 200 2.93 -0.72 -4.60
CA ASN A 200 2.68 -1.79 -3.65
C ASN A 200 3.29 -1.40 -2.31
N GLY A 201 2.55 -1.60 -1.23
CA GLY A 201 3.01 -1.27 0.12
C GLY A 201 2.91 -2.45 1.05
N ILE A 202 3.89 -2.57 1.94
CA ILE A 202 3.86 -3.54 3.03
C ILE A 202 3.82 -2.77 4.34
N PHE A 203 2.85 -3.13 5.19
CA PHE A 203 2.62 -2.48 6.48
C PHE A 203 2.56 -3.51 7.59
N THR A 204 3.30 -3.26 8.65
CA THR A 204 3.14 -3.94 9.93
C THR A 204 2.18 -3.17 10.81
N LEU A 205 1.38 -3.90 11.59
CA LEU A 205 0.40 -3.35 12.53
C LEU A 205 0.66 -3.91 13.91
N ARG A 206 0.63 -3.06 14.94
CA ARG A 206 0.81 -3.49 16.31
C ARG A 206 -0.17 -2.82 17.25
N LEU A 207 -0.84 -3.62 18.07
CA LEU A 207 -1.76 -3.16 19.11
C LEU A 207 -1.40 -3.86 20.43
N GLY A 208 -1.56 -3.14 21.55
CA GLY A 208 -1.35 -3.71 22.89
C GLY A 208 0.12 -3.97 23.26
N ASN A 209 1.08 -3.45 22.48
CA ASN A 209 2.50 -3.47 22.85
C ASN A 209 2.82 -2.25 23.74
N SER A 210 3.56 -2.47 24.83
CA SER A 210 3.92 -1.41 25.77
C SER A 210 4.80 -0.32 25.16
N ALA A 211 5.56 -0.62 24.11
CA ALA A 211 6.35 0.37 23.37
C ALA A 211 5.48 1.42 22.67
N ASP A 212 4.26 1.06 22.26
CA ASP A 212 3.35 1.96 21.53
C ASP A 212 2.33 2.65 22.46
N ALA A 213 2.26 2.24 23.73
CA ALA A 213 1.20 2.65 24.63
C ALA A 213 1.13 4.18 24.84
N SER A 214 2.29 4.84 24.93
CA SER A 214 2.34 6.30 25.06
C SER A 214 1.87 7.01 23.79
N PHE A 215 2.24 6.48 22.63
CA PHE A 215 1.87 7.02 21.33
C PHE A 215 0.37 6.83 21.08
N LEU A 216 -0.11 5.58 21.09
CA LEU A 216 -1.53 5.27 20.83
C LEU A 216 -2.47 5.78 21.92
N GLY A 217 -1.97 6.01 23.12
CA GLY A 217 -2.70 6.58 24.24
C GLY A 217 -3.06 8.06 24.06
N SER A 218 -2.29 8.83 23.28
CA SER A 218 -2.60 10.23 22.99
C SER A 218 -3.53 10.42 21.78
N VAL A 219 -3.63 9.42 20.91
CA VAL A 219 -4.47 9.48 19.70
C VAL A 219 -5.95 9.28 20.04
N ASN A 220 -6.78 10.31 19.78
CA ASN A 220 -8.22 10.28 20.02
C ASN A 220 -9.05 10.21 18.74
N SER A 221 -8.48 10.57 17.60
CA SER A 221 -9.10 10.44 16.28
C SER A 221 -8.05 10.24 15.19
N VAL A 222 -8.50 9.76 14.04
CA VAL A 222 -7.69 9.62 12.82
C VAL A 222 -8.53 10.11 11.65
N LEU A 223 -8.05 11.12 10.94
CA LEU A 223 -8.77 11.77 9.83
C LEU A 223 -10.19 12.24 10.21
N GLY A 224 -10.34 12.74 11.44
CA GLY A 224 -11.61 13.21 12.00
C GLY A 224 -12.54 12.12 12.54
N ASN A 225 -12.16 10.84 12.44
CA ASN A 225 -12.95 9.72 12.97
C ASN A 225 -12.50 9.44 14.41
N SER A 226 -13.41 9.58 15.37
CA SER A 226 -13.11 9.46 16.80
C SER A 226 -12.93 7.99 17.19
N ALA A 227 -11.85 7.69 17.91
CA ALA A 227 -11.62 6.36 18.46
C ALA A 227 -12.60 6.07 19.62
N GLY A 228 -13.58 5.21 19.36
CA GLY A 228 -14.59 4.79 20.30
C GLY A 228 -14.21 3.55 21.11
N ALA A 229 -15.10 3.17 22.02
CA ALA A 229 -14.98 1.93 22.77
C ALA A 229 -15.27 0.73 21.86
N GLY A 230 -14.27 -0.15 21.69
CA GLY A 230 -14.37 -1.33 20.83
C GLY A 230 -13.67 -1.18 19.47
N ASP A 231 -13.18 0.02 19.15
CA ASP A 231 -12.35 0.25 17.97
C ASP A 231 -10.91 -0.20 18.21
N TYR A 232 -10.20 -0.54 17.13
CA TYR A 232 -8.81 -0.93 17.19
C TYR A 232 -7.92 0.21 16.74
N LYS A 233 -6.95 0.60 17.57
CA LYS A 233 -5.89 1.56 17.23
C LYS A 233 -4.56 0.84 17.11
N PHE A 234 -4.06 0.68 15.89
CA PHE A 234 -2.77 0.06 15.64
C PHE A 234 -1.70 1.15 15.44
N ALA A 235 -0.53 0.95 16.03
CA ALA A 235 0.69 1.57 15.51
C ALA A 235 1.00 0.86 14.19
N ALA A 236 1.30 1.63 13.16
CA ALA A 236 1.56 1.14 11.82
C ALA A 236 2.90 1.63 11.32
N ASP A 237 3.62 0.78 10.61
CA ASP A 237 4.94 1.08 10.05
C ASP A 237 5.11 0.29 8.75
N GLY A 238 5.72 0.89 7.74
CA GLY A 238 5.78 0.28 6.41
C GLY A 238 6.37 1.18 5.35
N TYR A 239 6.32 0.68 4.11
CA TYR A 239 6.84 1.38 2.94
C TYR A 239 5.91 1.21 1.74
N ALA A 240 6.09 2.02 0.71
CA ALA A 240 5.42 1.90 -0.59
C ALA A 240 6.42 2.01 -1.75
N THR A 241 6.45 1.02 -2.62
CA THR A 241 7.27 1.01 -3.85
C THR A 241 6.40 1.38 -5.05
N LEU A 242 6.82 2.42 -5.76
CA LEU A 242 6.16 2.97 -6.94
C LEU A 242 6.45 2.12 -8.18
N ALA A 243 5.51 2.06 -9.11
CA ALA A 243 5.60 1.28 -10.34
C ALA A 243 5.05 2.03 -11.57
N VAL A 244 5.60 1.70 -12.74
CA VAL A 244 5.14 2.22 -14.05
C VAL A 244 4.12 1.25 -14.69
N PRO A 245 3.36 1.68 -15.72
CA PRO A 245 2.49 0.77 -16.45
C PRO A 245 3.25 -0.41 -17.07
N GLU A 246 2.61 -1.59 -17.14
CA GLU A 246 3.09 -2.76 -17.89
C GLU A 246 2.98 -2.57 -19.42
N ALA A 247 3.38 -1.41 -19.96
CA ALA A 247 3.18 -1.06 -21.36
C ALA A 247 3.85 -2.05 -22.33
N GLU A 248 4.98 -2.63 -21.94
CA GLU A 248 5.70 -3.60 -22.76
C GLU A 248 4.95 -4.93 -22.90
N THR A 249 4.24 -5.39 -21.87
CA THR A 249 3.48 -6.65 -21.91
C THR A 249 2.32 -6.55 -22.91
N TYR A 250 1.58 -5.43 -22.91
CA TYR A 250 0.45 -5.25 -23.83
C TYR A 250 0.91 -5.05 -25.27
N ALA A 251 2.00 -4.28 -25.49
CA ALA A 251 2.58 -4.11 -26.81
C ALA A 251 3.12 -5.44 -27.36
N MET A 252 3.79 -6.25 -26.53
CA MET A 252 4.31 -7.57 -26.93
C MET A 252 3.22 -8.61 -27.13
N MET A 253 2.15 -8.57 -26.33
CA MET A 253 0.95 -9.40 -26.54
C MET A 253 0.28 -9.04 -27.86
N LEU A 254 0.07 -7.75 -28.15
CA LEU A 254 -0.51 -7.29 -29.42
C LEU A 254 0.40 -7.60 -30.61
N ALA A 255 1.72 -7.44 -30.48
CA ALA A 255 2.68 -7.83 -31.49
C ALA A 255 2.65 -9.35 -31.75
N GLY A 256 2.57 -10.16 -30.69
CA GLY A 256 2.43 -11.61 -30.76
C GLY A 256 1.12 -12.03 -31.46
N LEU A 257 -0.01 -11.41 -31.09
CA LEU A 257 -1.29 -11.64 -31.77
C LEU A 257 -1.27 -11.21 -33.24
N GLY A 258 -0.62 -10.09 -33.55
CA GLY A 258 -0.40 -9.61 -34.91
C GLY A 258 0.39 -10.61 -35.76
N LEU A 259 1.45 -11.20 -35.19
CA LEU A 259 2.26 -12.22 -35.85
C LEU A 259 1.47 -13.52 -36.07
N VAL A 260 0.72 -13.99 -35.07
CA VAL A 260 -0.15 -15.17 -35.20
C VAL A 260 -1.22 -14.95 -36.27
N GLY A 261 -1.88 -13.79 -36.28
CA GLY A 261 -2.84 -13.41 -37.31
C GLY A 261 -2.23 -13.39 -38.72
N PHE A 262 -1.00 -12.88 -38.86
CA PHE A 262 -0.26 -12.88 -40.12
C PHE A 262 0.08 -14.31 -40.59
N MET A 263 0.55 -15.19 -39.69
CA MET A 263 0.85 -16.58 -40.01
C MET A 263 -0.41 -17.39 -40.39
N ALA A 264 -1.52 -17.18 -39.68
CA ALA A 264 -2.81 -17.79 -39.99
C ALA A 264 -3.31 -17.36 -41.39
N ARG A 265 -3.19 -16.07 -41.73
CA ARG A 265 -3.54 -15.55 -43.06
C ARG A 265 -2.67 -16.16 -44.17
N ARG A 266 -1.37 -16.36 -43.91
CA ARG A 266 -0.47 -17.01 -44.88
C ARG A 266 -0.88 -18.46 -45.14
N ARG A 267 -1.25 -19.21 -44.10
CA ARG A 267 -1.68 -20.61 -44.23
C ARG A 267 -2.99 -20.74 -45.00
N ALA A 268 -3.95 -19.86 -44.74
CA ALA A 268 -5.23 -19.84 -45.46
C ALA A 268 -5.06 -19.61 -46.98
N ARG A 269 -4.06 -18.80 -47.39
CA ARG A 269 -3.72 -18.55 -48.80
C ARG A 269 -2.97 -19.69 -49.49
N MET A 270 -2.42 -20.63 -48.73
CA MET A 270 -1.71 -21.79 -49.27
C MET A 270 -2.60 -23.04 -49.38
N SER A 271 -3.82 -22.98 -48.86
CA SER A 271 -4.80 -24.08 -48.89
C SER A 271 -6.02 -23.78 -49.78
N ALA A 272 -5.98 -22.67 -50.52
CA ALA A 272 -6.89 -22.33 -51.62
C ALA A 272 -6.10 -22.35 -52.93
#